data_AF-A0A9E3KGU3-F1
#
_entry.id   AF-A0A9E3KGU3-F1
#
_cell.length_a   1.000
_cell.length_b   1.000
_cell.length_c   1.000
_cell.angle_alpha   90.00
_cell.angle_beta   90.00
_cell.angle_gamma   90.00
#
_symmetry.space_group_name_H-M   'P 1'
#
loop_
_entity.id
_entity.type
_entity.pdbx_description
1 polymer ?
#
loop_
_entity_poly.entity_id
_entity_poly.type
_entity_poly.pdbx_seq_one_letter_code
_entity_poly.pdbx_strand_id
1 'polypeptide(L)'
;MHESETFLNANEGIVYYEDFPFTGRVITEYANATTASSIDYVAGKRHGLYKKWFSDGTLSFQSEYVHGKLHGETRTWWLNGNLRSTSNFDNGIAHGTQEQWYENGAKFKRIQLNFGVEEGIQQTWRENGKLYNNYEAKAGRIFGLKRAQLCYELEEEVIKTIR
;
A
#
# COMPACT_ATOMS: atom_id res chain seq x y z
N MET A 1 -21.93 -28.82 19.89
CA MET A 1 -20.48 -28.71 19.58
C MET A 1 -20.15 -27.25 19.55
N HIS A 2 -19.31 -26.75 20.46
CA HIS A 2 -18.75 -25.40 20.32
C HIS A 2 -17.72 -25.48 19.19
N GLU A 3 -17.97 -24.81 18.07
CA GLU A 3 -16.90 -24.52 17.12
C GLU A 3 -15.92 -23.60 17.85
N SER A 4 -14.77 -24.14 18.20
CA SER A 4 -13.66 -23.39 18.78
C SER A 4 -13.09 -22.47 17.69
N GLU A 5 -13.44 -21.20 17.73
CA GLU A 5 -12.90 -20.20 16.81
C GLU A 5 -11.53 -19.71 17.31
N THR A 6 -10.68 -19.29 16.37
CA THR A 6 -9.45 -18.58 16.73
C THR A 6 -9.77 -17.18 17.27
N PHE A 7 -9.08 -16.73 18.30
CA PHE A 7 -9.25 -15.36 18.82
C PHE A 7 -7.90 -14.64 18.99
N LEU A 8 -7.90 -13.32 18.84
CA LEU A 8 -6.73 -12.48 19.06
C LEU A 8 -6.69 -12.01 20.52
N ASN A 9 -5.65 -12.38 21.25
CA ASN A 9 -5.29 -11.69 22.49
C ASN A 9 -4.58 -10.38 22.13
N ALA A 10 -5.30 -9.26 22.23
CA ALA A 10 -4.79 -7.95 21.85
C ALA A 10 -3.62 -7.45 22.72
N ASN A 11 -3.53 -7.89 23.98
CA ASN A 11 -2.44 -7.50 24.88
C ASN A 11 -1.11 -8.15 24.48
N GLU A 12 -1.17 -9.34 23.89
CA GLU A 12 0.01 -10.10 23.48
C GLU A 12 0.30 -9.97 21.98
N GLY A 13 -0.71 -9.61 21.18
CA GLY A 13 -0.64 -9.63 19.73
C GLY A 13 -0.54 -11.07 19.17
N ILE A 14 -1.08 -12.04 19.90
CA ILE A 14 -1.02 -13.48 19.60
C ILE A 14 -2.43 -14.00 19.34
N VAL A 15 -2.59 -14.73 18.23
CA VAL A 15 -3.80 -15.48 17.92
C VAL A 15 -3.72 -16.85 18.59
N TYR A 16 -4.79 -17.23 19.27
CA TYR A 16 -4.94 -18.50 19.97
C TYR A 16 -6.02 -19.35 19.29
N TYR A 17 -5.87 -20.66 19.43
CA TYR A 17 -6.92 -21.65 19.24
C TYR A 17 -6.99 -22.45 20.54
N GLU A 18 -8.15 -22.41 21.19
CA GLU A 18 -8.28 -22.82 22.59
C GLU A 18 -7.23 -22.08 23.45
N ASP A 19 -6.38 -22.80 24.17
CA ASP A 19 -5.36 -22.22 25.06
C ASP A 19 -3.95 -22.16 24.44
N PHE A 20 -3.80 -22.47 23.14
CA PHE A 20 -2.50 -22.56 22.48
C PHE A 20 -2.30 -21.51 21.37
N PRO A 21 -1.08 -20.92 21.24
CA PRO A 21 -0.75 -20.04 20.13
C PRO A 21 -0.96 -20.73 18.77
N PHE A 22 -1.81 -20.15 17.94
CA PHE A 22 -2.29 -20.77 16.71
C PHE A 22 -1.19 -20.86 15.64
N THR A 23 -1.08 -22.00 14.99
CA THR A 23 -0.27 -22.18 13.78
C THR A 23 -1.14 -22.75 12.68
N GLY A 24 -1.20 -22.06 11.54
CA GLY A 24 -2.07 -22.44 10.44
C GLY A 24 -2.58 -21.23 9.68
N ARG A 25 -3.59 -21.46 8.83
CA ARG A 25 -4.23 -20.44 8.01
C ARG A 25 -5.62 -20.14 8.53
N VAL A 26 -5.93 -18.87 8.72
CA VAL A 26 -7.31 -18.40 8.95
C VAL A 26 -7.86 -17.86 7.65
N ILE A 27 -9.05 -18.33 7.28
CA ILE A 27 -9.82 -17.88 6.12
C ILE A 27 -11.08 -17.22 6.64
N THR A 28 -11.42 -16.05 6.11
CA THR A 28 -12.73 -15.43 6.31
C THR A 28 -13.46 -15.36 4.98
N GLU A 29 -14.77 -15.51 5.02
CA GLU A 29 -15.63 -15.50 3.83
C GLU A 29 -16.63 -14.34 3.89
N TYR A 30 -17.08 -13.92 2.72
CA TYR A 30 -18.22 -13.05 2.57
C TYR A 30 -19.53 -13.85 2.71
N ALA A 31 -20.66 -13.15 2.85
CA ALA A 31 -21.98 -13.79 2.95
C ALA A 31 -22.37 -14.62 1.71
N ASN A 32 -21.74 -14.34 0.55
CA ASN A 32 -21.89 -15.12 -0.69
C ASN A 32 -20.90 -16.29 -0.80
N ALA A 33 -20.23 -16.66 0.30
CA ALA A 33 -19.22 -17.71 0.40
C ALA A 33 -17.94 -17.49 -0.47
N THR A 34 -17.72 -16.29 -1.01
CA THR A 34 -16.41 -15.97 -1.61
C THR A 34 -15.41 -15.63 -0.52
N THR A 35 -14.14 -15.99 -0.72
CA THR A 35 -13.09 -15.69 0.26
C THR A 35 -12.90 -14.18 0.41
N ALA A 36 -13.03 -13.67 1.64
CA ALA A 36 -12.75 -12.28 1.97
C ALA A 36 -11.29 -12.05 2.35
N SER A 37 -10.70 -12.97 3.12
CA SER A 37 -9.29 -12.90 3.48
C SER A 37 -8.68 -14.27 3.80
N SER A 38 -7.36 -14.36 3.67
CA SER A 38 -6.56 -15.54 3.99
C SER A 38 -5.27 -15.07 4.63
N ILE A 39 -5.00 -15.55 5.84
CA ILE A 39 -3.84 -15.12 6.62
C ILE A 39 -3.15 -16.31 7.30
N ASP A 40 -1.83 -16.36 7.15
CA ASP A 40 -0.99 -17.40 7.74
C ASP A 40 -0.42 -16.96 9.10
N TYR A 41 -0.41 -17.88 10.05
CA TYR A 41 0.12 -17.70 11.40
C TYR A 41 1.10 -18.81 11.78
N VAL A 42 2.12 -18.45 12.56
CA VAL A 42 3.04 -19.36 13.24
C VAL A 42 3.21 -18.87 14.67
N ALA A 43 2.94 -19.77 15.64
CA ALA A 43 2.96 -19.45 17.08
C ALA A 43 2.14 -18.18 17.42
N GLY A 44 0.95 -18.09 16.82
CA GLY A 44 -0.02 -17.00 16.95
C GLY A 44 0.37 -15.67 16.34
N LYS A 45 1.55 -15.55 15.71
CA LYS A 45 1.98 -14.35 14.98
C LYS A 45 1.78 -14.53 13.48
N ARG A 46 1.39 -13.47 12.78
CA ARG A 46 1.30 -13.49 11.31
C ARG A 46 2.64 -13.89 10.72
N HIS A 47 2.65 -14.87 9.83
CA HIS A 47 3.88 -15.38 9.21
C HIS A 47 3.53 -16.02 7.87
N GLY A 48 4.12 -15.53 6.78
CA GLY A 48 3.75 -15.91 5.42
C GLY A 48 2.77 -14.93 4.78
N LEU A 49 1.93 -15.44 3.89
CA LEU A 49 1.09 -14.60 3.04
C LEU A 49 -0.18 -14.11 3.76
N TYR A 50 -0.50 -12.85 3.54
CA TYR A 50 -1.78 -12.27 3.87
C TYR A 50 -2.42 -11.69 2.61
N LYS A 51 -3.60 -12.19 2.27
CA LYS A 51 -4.39 -11.77 1.11
C LYS A 51 -5.78 -11.32 1.52
N LYS A 52 -6.31 -10.35 0.80
CA LYS A 52 -7.74 -10.00 0.82
C LYS A 52 -8.26 -9.89 -0.60
N TRP A 53 -9.55 -10.15 -0.74
CA TRP A 53 -10.28 -10.00 -1.99
C TRP A 53 -11.43 -9.02 -1.79
N PHE A 54 -11.99 -8.54 -2.88
CA PHE A 54 -13.30 -7.91 -2.93
C PHE A 54 -14.39 -9.00 -2.99
N SER A 55 -15.66 -8.63 -2.80
CA SER A 55 -16.77 -9.59 -2.78
C SER A 55 -17.01 -10.33 -4.11
N ASP A 56 -16.52 -9.75 -5.21
CA ASP A 56 -16.51 -10.35 -6.56
C ASP A 56 -15.36 -11.35 -6.78
N GLY A 57 -14.48 -11.53 -5.79
CA GLY A 57 -13.30 -12.39 -5.87
C GLY A 57 -12.06 -11.71 -6.47
N THR A 58 -12.11 -10.43 -6.83
CA THR A 58 -10.95 -9.67 -7.30
C THR A 58 -9.98 -9.44 -6.13
N LEU A 59 -8.68 -9.69 -6.31
CA LEU A 59 -7.67 -9.47 -5.26
C LEU A 59 -7.60 -7.98 -4.90
N SER A 60 -7.70 -7.63 -3.62
CA SER A 60 -7.69 -6.24 -3.14
C SER A 60 -6.40 -5.88 -2.39
N PHE A 61 -5.76 -6.87 -1.78
CA PHE A 61 -4.56 -6.68 -0.96
C PHE A 61 -3.72 -7.96 -0.91
N GLN A 62 -2.40 -7.80 -0.90
CA GLN A 62 -1.44 -8.87 -0.67
C GLN A 62 -0.22 -8.31 0.06
N SER A 63 0.25 -9.03 1.07
CA SER A 63 1.50 -8.74 1.76
C SER A 63 2.10 -10.02 2.32
N GLU A 64 3.36 -9.96 2.72
CA GLU A 64 4.05 -11.01 3.45
C GLU A 64 4.42 -10.53 4.86
N TYR A 65 4.34 -11.44 5.83
CA TYR A 65 4.73 -11.20 7.21
C TYR A 65 5.82 -12.17 7.64
N VAL A 66 6.75 -11.68 8.45
CA VAL A 66 7.74 -12.49 9.14
C VAL A 66 7.63 -12.16 10.63
N HIS A 67 7.25 -13.15 11.44
CA HIS A 67 7.11 -13.02 12.90
C HIS A 67 6.26 -11.82 13.36
N GLY A 68 5.14 -11.59 12.67
CA GLY A 68 4.20 -10.53 12.98
C GLY A 68 4.52 -9.18 12.33
N LYS A 69 5.63 -9.05 11.61
CA LYS A 69 6.07 -7.81 10.96
C LYS A 69 5.94 -7.91 9.45
N LEU A 70 5.49 -6.83 8.79
CA LEU A 70 5.49 -6.75 7.33
C LEU A 70 6.91 -6.91 6.78
N HIS A 71 7.05 -7.68 5.71
CA HIS A 71 8.32 -7.90 5.04
C HIS A 71 8.11 -8.00 3.54
N GLY A 72 9.06 -7.47 2.76
CA GLY A 72 8.98 -7.46 1.31
C GLY A 72 7.93 -6.49 0.77
N GLU A 73 7.37 -6.81 -0.39
CA GLU A 73 6.44 -5.95 -1.11
C GLU A 73 4.98 -6.22 -0.73
N THR A 74 4.30 -5.17 -0.29
CA THR A 74 2.85 -5.11 -0.14
C THR A 74 2.23 -4.49 -1.38
N ARG A 75 1.14 -5.08 -1.88
CA ARG A 75 0.39 -4.61 -3.04
C ARG A 75 -1.07 -4.41 -2.69
N THR A 76 -1.69 -3.37 -3.23
CA THR A 76 -3.13 -3.17 -3.20
C THR A 76 -3.67 -2.91 -4.59
N TRP A 77 -4.93 -3.24 -4.81
CA TRP A 77 -5.60 -3.11 -6.11
C TRP A 77 -6.92 -2.36 -5.97
N TRP A 78 -7.31 -1.70 -7.05
CA TRP A 78 -8.64 -1.16 -7.25
C TRP A 78 -9.61 -2.29 -7.61
N LEU A 79 -10.92 -2.03 -7.50
CA LEU A 79 -11.95 -3.03 -7.82
C LEU A 79 -11.89 -3.47 -9.30
N ASN A 80 -11.45 -2.58 -10.19
CA ASN A 80 -11.23 -2.90 -11.61
C ASN A 80 -9.99 -3.78 -11.87
N GLY A 81 -9.28 -4.22 -10.83
CA GLY A 81 -8.08 -5.06 -10.94
C GLY A 81 -6.79 -4.29 -11.23
N ASN A 82 -6.84 -2.97 -11.43
CA ASN A 82 -5.64 -2.16 -11.60
C ASN A 82 -4.88 -2.04 -10.27
N LEU A 83 -3.55 -2.00 -10.36
CA LEU A 83 -2.69 -1.80 -9.20
C LEU A 83 -2.96 -0.41 -8.61
N ARG A 84 -3.23 -0.36 -7.30
CA ARG A 84 -3.47 0.88 -6.56
C ARG A 84 -2.22 1.36 -5.85
N SER A 85 -1.45 0.46 -5.25
CA SER A 85 -0.20 0.80 -4.60
C SER A 85 0.76 -0.39 -4.46
N THR A 86 2.06 -0.09 -4.43
CA THR A 86 3.13 -0.99 -3.99
C THR A 86 3.88 -0.32 -2.85
N SER A 87 4.26 -1.10 -1.85
CA SER A 87 4.99 -0.59 -0.70
C SER A 87 5.97 -1.63 -0.17
N ASN A 88 7.24 -1.27 -0.08
CA ASN A 88 8.29 -2.18 0.37
C ASN A 88 8.59 -1.96 1.85
N PHE A 89 8.74 -3.07 2.58
CA PHE A 89 9.02 -3.09 4.03
C PHE A 89 10.18 -4.02 4.36
N ASP A 90 11.01 -3.59 5.30
CA ASP A 90 11.99 -4.43 5.97
C ASP A 90 11.68 -4.44 7.48
N ASN A 91 11.40 -5.62 8.03
CA ASN A 91 11.10 -5.84 9.44
C ASN A 91 10.04 -4.86 10.00
N GLY A 92 8.98 -4.63 9.24
CA GLY A 92 7.87 -3.74 9.58
C GLY A 92 8.13 -2.26 9.32
N ILE A 93 9.31 -1.89 8.85
CA ILE A 93 9.69 -0.51 8.56
C ILE A 93 9.68 -0.29 7.05
N ALA A 94 9.00 0.76 6.58
CA ALA A 94 8.95 1.07 5.15
C ALA A 94 10.37 1.37 4.63
N HIS A 95 10.81 0.64 3.62
CA HIS A 95 12.16 0.73 3.06
C HIS A 95 12.11 0.45 1.56
N GLY A 96 12.80 1.25 0.75
CA GLY A 96 12.75 1.17 -0.70
C GLY A 96 11.59 1.97 -1.31
N THR A 97 11.22 1.60 -2.54
CA THR A 97 10.29 2.38 -3.37
C THR A 97 8.85 2.13 -2.94
N GLN A 98 8.08 3.22 -2.82
CA GLN A 98 6.65 3.20 -2.55
C GLN A 98 5.93 3.88 -3.71
N GLU A 99 4.95 3.22 -4.30
CA GLU A 99 4.29 3.74 -5.49
C GLU A 99 2.77 3.66 -5.38
N GLN A 100 2.09 4.61 -6.02
CA GLN A 100 0.63 4.66 -6.08
C GLN A 100 0.18 5.07 -7.48
N TRP A 101 -0.99 4.58 -7.87
CA TRP A 101 -1.61 4.85 -9.16
C TRP A 101 -3.08 5.24 -8.99
N TYR A 102 -3.56 6.05 -9.92
CA TYR A 102 -4.98 6.33 -10.10
C TYR A 102 -5.73 5.07 -10.55
N GLU A 103 -7.05 5.09 -10.45
CA GLU A 103 -7.90 3.95 -10.83
C GLU A 103 -7.77 3.59 -12.32
N ASN A 104 -7.51 4.58 -13.17
CA ASN A 104 -7.24 4.39 -14.60
C ASN A 104 -5.84 3.80 -14.90
N GLY A 105 -5.01 3.54 -13.88
CA GLY A 105 -3.65 3.02 -14.02
C GLY A 105 -2.57 4.09 -14.23
N ALA A 106 -2.92 5.37 -14.32
CA ALA A 106 -1.94 6.46 -14.40
C ALA A 106 -1.14 6.57 -13.09
N LYS A 107 0.15 6.88 -13.20
CA LYS A 107 1.01 7.06 -12.02
C LYS A 107 0.52 8.25 -11.19
N PHE A 108 0.37 8.05 -9.88
CA PHE A 108 0.01 9.13 -8.96
C PHE A 108 1.22 9.58 -8.14
N LYS A 109 1.97 8.62 -7.60
CA LYS A 109 3.03 8.90 -6.62
C LYS A 109 4.14 7.88 -6.70
N ARG A 110 5.37 8.35 -6.48
CA ARG A 110 6.55 7.55 -6.22
C ARG A 110 7.34 8.21 -5.11
N ILE A 111 7.61 7.45 -4.06
CA ILE A 111 8.44 7.87 -2.93
C ILE A 111 9.59 6.88 -2.77
N GLN A 112 10.76 7.39 -2.43
CA GLN A 112 11.91 6.59 -2.04
C GLN A 112 12.15 6.76 -0.54
N LEU A 113 12.08 5.66 0.22
CA LEU A 113 12.28 5.65 1.68
C LEU A 113 13.51 4.84 2.06
N ASN A 114 14.24 5.31 3.06
CA ASN A 114 15.24 4.55 3.79
C ASN A 114 14.82 4.46 5.26
N PHE A 115 14.36 3.26 5.67
CA PHE A 115 13.87 2.98 7.02
C PHE A 115 12.87 4.02 7.56
N GLY A 116 11.86 4.34 6.75
CA GLY A 116 10.77 5.25 7.07
C GLY A 116 11.05 6.73 6.79
N VAL A 117 12.28 7.09 6.41
CA VAL A 117 12.68 8.47 6.10
C VAL A 117 12.80 8.65 4.60
N GLU A 118 12.31 9.77 4.05
CA GLU A 118 12.49 10.09 2.63
C GLU A 118 13.98 10.25 2.28
N GLU A 119 14.45 9.45 1.32
CA GLU A 119 15.81 9.51 0.80
C GLU A 119 15.81 9.17 -0.70
N GLY A 120 16.29 10.10 -1.52
CA GLY A 120 16.23 10.04 -2.97
C GLY A 120 15.04 10.81 -3.56
N ILE A 121 14.66 10.46 -4.78
CA ILE A 121 13.68 11.20 -5.58
C ILE A 121 12.24 10.91 -5.15
N GLN A 122 11.48 11.98 -4.96
CA GLN A 122 10.06 11.99 -4.61
C GLN A 122 9.29 12.67 -5.73
N GLN A 123 8.30 11.97 -6.27
CA GLN A 123 7.51 12.45 -7.40
C GLN A 123 6.02 12.22 -7.18
N THR A 124 5.22 13.19 -7.61
CA THR A 124 3.77 13.02 -7.74
C THR A 124 3.33 13.59 -9.06
N TRP A 125 2.38 12.93 -9.70
CA TRP A 125 1.78 13.34 -10.96
C TRP A 125 0.30 13.57 -10.75
N ARG A 126 -0.28 14.46 -11.56
CA ARG A 126 -1.72 14.58 -11.73
C ARG A 126 -2.21 13.43 -12.61
N GLU A 127 -3.52 13.21 -12.64
CA GLU A 127 -4.13 12.14 -13.43
C GLU A 127 -3.84 12.26 -14.94
N ASN A 128 -3.66 13.48 -15.44
CA ASN A 128 -3.24 13.75 -16.82
C ASN A 128 -1.74 13.53 -17.08
N GLY A 129 -0.99 12.98 -16.12
CA GLY A 129 0.44 12.73 -16.23
C GLY A 129 1.34 13.95 -15.98
N LYS A 130 0.79 15.16 -15.76
CA LYS A 130 1.62 16.34 -15.47
C LYS A 130 2.23 16.22 -14.07
N LEU A 131 3.54 16.40 -13.99
CA LEU A 131 4.30 16.37 -12.75
C LEU A 131 3.85 17.52 -11.82
N TYR A 132 3.54 17.18 -10.57
CA TYR A 132 3.12 18.12 -9.53
C TYR A 132 4.19 18.34 -8.45
N ASN A 133 4.92 17.29 -8.08
CA ASN A 133 6.10 17.39 -7.21
C ASN A 133 7.23 16.62 -7.85
N ASN A 134 8.44 17.16 -7.75
CA ASN A 134 9.67 16.51 -8.17
C ASN A 134 10.82 17.09 -7.37
N TYR A 135 11.18 16.41 -6.29
CA TYR A 135 12.26 16.83 -5.42
C TYR A 135 13.07 15.63 -4.95
N GLU A 136 14.32 15.87 -4.60
CA GLU A 136 15.21 14.91 -3.96
C GLU A 136 15.29 15.22 -2.47
N ALA A 137 15.04 14.22 -1.63
CA ALA A 137 15.37 14.25 -0.22
C ALA A 137 16.76 13.67 0.00
N LYS A 138 17.68 14.44 0.59
CA LYS A 138 19.07 14.01 0.81
C LYS A 138 19.58 14.60 2.13
N ALA A 139 20.00 13.72 3.04
CA ALA A 139 20.47 14.09 4.38
C ALA A 139 19.48 15.03 5.12
N GLY A 140 18.19 14.73 5.04
CA GLY A 140 17.10 15.51 5.67
C GLY A 140 16.80 16.87 4.99
N ARG A 141 17.47 17.18 3.87
CA ARG A 141 17.23 18.40 3.08
C ARG A 141 16.50 18.06 1.79
N ILE A 142 15.81 19.05 1.24
CA ILE A 142 14.99 18.89 0.05
C ILE A 142 15.49 19.79 -1.07
N PHE A 143 15.67 19.23 -2.26
CA PHE A 143 16.15 19.90 -3.46
C PHE A 143 15.17 19.71 -4.60
N GLY A 144 14.71 20.78 -5.23
CA GLY A 144 13.82 20.72 -6.39
C GLY A 144 12.44 21.30 -6.14
N LEU A 145 11.49 20.90 -6.99
CA LEU A 145 10.19 21.55 -7.14
C LEU A 145 9.14 20.88 -6.26
N LYS A 146 8.54 21.68 -5.38
CA LYS A 146 7.30 21.34 -4.69
C LYS A 146 6.16 22.14 -5.28
N ARG A 147 5.04 21.46 -5.54
CA ARG A 147 3.77 22.05 -5.99
C ARG A 147 3.89 22.86 -7.28
N ALA A 148 4.44 22.26 -8.34
CA ALA A 148 4.46 22.88 -9.66
C ALA A 148 3.01 23.25 -10.08
N GLN A 149 2.79 24.55 -10.32
CA GLN A 149 1.51 25.02 -10.85
C GLN A 149 1.32 24.50 -12.28
N LEU A 150 0.06 24.31 -12.67
CA LEU A 150 -0.26 24.24 -14.07
C LEU A 150 0.07 25.63 -14.64
N CYS A 151 1.21 25.79 -15.34
CA CYS A 151 1.23 26.76 -16.43
C CYS A 151 0.15 26.24 -17.38
N TYR A 152 -1.02 26.85 -17.35
CA TYR A 152 -2.01 26.72 -18.40
C TYR A 152 -1.51 27.60 -19.55
N GLU A 153 -1.49 27.08 -20.77
CA GLU A 153 -1.80 27.91 -21.92
C GLU A 153 -3.32 27.84 -22.03
N LEU A 154 -4.00 28.98 -21.86
CA LEU A 154 -5.39 29.08 -22.31
C LEU A 154 -5.34 28.97 -23.84
N GLU A 155 -6.08 28.04 -24.45
CA GLU A 155 -6.08 27.84 -25.91
C GLU A 155 -6.45 29.10 -26.72
N GLU A 156 -6.91 30.18 -26.07
CA GLU A 156 -7.28 31.45 -26.71
C GLU A 156 -6.77 32.71 -25.99
N GLU A 157 -5.56 32.71 -25.41
CA GLU A 157 -5.00 33.98 -24.91
C GLU A 157 -4.45 34.84 -26.06
N VAL A 158 -5.29 35.74 -26.61
CA VAL A 158 -4.83 36.79 -27.53
C VAL A 158 -4.04 37.82 -26.72
N ILE A 159 -2.73 37.67 -26.70
CA ILE A 159 -1.82 38.67 -26.15
C ILE A 159 -1.89 39.93 -27.03
N LYS A 160 -2.66 40.93 -26.59
CA LYS A 160 -2.61 42.27 -27.18
C LYS A 160 -1.40 43.01 -26.64
N THR A 161 -0.31 43.00 -27.39
CA THR A 161 0.80 43.92 -27.16
C THR A 161 0.38 45.31 -27.65
N ILE A 162 0.20 46.25 -26.74
CA ILE A 162 0.02 47.67 -27.08
C ILE A 162 1.42 48.27 -27.26
N ARG A 163 1.70 48.85 -28.43
CA ARG A 163 2.82 49.77 -28.66
C ARG A 163 2.36 51.20 -28.47
#